data_AF-A0A672U8R9-F1
#
_entry.id   AF-A0A672U8R9-F1
#
_cell.length_a   1.000
_cell.length_b   1.000
_cell.length_c   1.000
_cell.angle_alpha   90.00
_cell.angle_beta   90.00
_cell.angle_gamma   90.00
#
_symmetry.space_group_name_H-M   'P 1'
#
loop_
_entity.id
_entity.type
_entity.pdbx_description
1 polymer ?
#
loop_
_entity_poly.entity_id
_entity_poly.type
_entity_poly.pdbx_seq_one_letter_code
_entity_poly.pdbx_strand_id
1 'polypeptide(L)' 'MITSILLGFIAAILSLLGLKCTNMGVSNEDGKMKLAVTGGFLFILGGLCSMVAVSWYAAMITAQFFDPLYAGTK' A
#
# COMPACT_ATOMS: atom_id res chain seq x y z
N MET A 1 1.47 -7.07 -4.73
CA MET A 1 2.75 -6.94 -4.01
C MET A 1 3.73 -5.98 -4.68
N ILE A 2 4.07 -6.15 -5.97
CA ILE A 2 5.00 -5.23 -6.66
C ILE A 2 4.40 -3.80 -6.78
N THR A 3 3.14 -3.69 -7.21
CA THR A 3 2.42 -2.42 -7.33
C THR A 3 2.30 -1.68 -5.99
N SER A 4 2.01 -2.40 -4.91
CA SER A 4 1.96 -1.84 -3.55
C SER A 4 3.31 -1.29 -3.08
N ILE A 5 4.43 -1.91 -3.47
CA ILE A 5 5.77 -1.41 -3.15
C ILE A 5 6.07 -0.12 -3.92
N LEU A 6 5.74 -0.08 -5.23
CA LEU A 6 5.89 1.14 -6.04
C LEU A 6 5.05 2.30 -5.49
N LEU A 7 3.77 2.05 -5.19
CA LEU A 7 2.89 3.05 -4.59
C LEU A 7 3.42 3.50 -3.23
N GLY A 8 3.90 2.57 -2.39
CA GLY A 8 4.47 2.88 -1.08
C GLY A 8 5.72 3.76 -1.16
N PHE A 9 6.61 3.48 -2.12
CA PHE A 9 7.82 4.27 -2.33
C PHE A 9 7.49 5.71 -2.76
N ILE A 10 6.58 5.86 -3.72
CA ILE A 10 6.10 7.17 -4.18
C ILE A 10 5.39 7.91 -3.03
N ALA A 11 4.51 7.23 -2.30
CA ALA A 11 3.79 7.78 -1.15
C ALA A 11 4.73 8.26 -0.05
N ALA A 12 5.83 7.54 0.22
CA ALA A 12 6.84 7.94 1.20
C ALA A 12 7.53 9.26 0.78
N ILE A 13 7.91 9.39 -0.50
CA ILE A 13 8.51 10.63 -1.03
C ILE A 13 7.52 11.79 -0.92
N LEU A 14 6.27 11.62 -1.34
CA LEU A 14 5.24 12.67 -1.23
C LEU A 14 4.98 13.06 0.23
N SER A 15 4.97 12.08 1.14
CA SER A 15 4.78 12.33 2.57
C SER A 15 5.93 13.15 3.14
N LEU A 16 7.19 12.80 2.83
CA LEU A 16 8.37 13.55 3.25
C LEU A 16 8.35 15.01 2.76
N LEU A 17 7.89 15.24 1.52
CA LEU A 17 7.75 16.59 0.93
C LEU A 17 6.57 17.39 1.52
N GLY A 18 5.55 16.71 2.07
CA GLY A 18 4.38 17.34 2.68
C GLY A 18 4.57 17.81 4.13
N LEU A 19 5.68 17.44 4.79
CA LEU A 19 5.95 17.88 6.16
C LEU A 19 6.23 19.39 6.23
N LYS A 20 5.73 20.05 7.29
CA LYS A 20 5.97 21.48 7.53
C LYS A 20 7.46 21.82 7.58
N CYS A 21 8.28 20.95 8.17
CA CYS A 21 9.73 21.11 8.28
C CYS A 21 10.51 20.89 6.97
N THR A 22 9.93 20.27 5.94
CA THR A 22 10.58 20.07 4.63
C THR A 22 10.32 21.27 3.74
N ASN A 23 11.31 22.14 3.52
CA ASN A 23 11.17 23.36 2.71
C ASN A 23 11.87 23.20 1.34
N MET A 24 11.47 22.17 0.58
CA MET A 24 11.95 21.96 -0.79
C MET A 24 10.94 22.54 -1.78
N GLY A 25 11.17 23.77 -2.24
CA GLY A 25 10.49 24.38 -3.40
C GLY A 25 9.00 24.73 -3.24
N VAL A 26 8.32 24.23 -2.20
CA VAL A 26 6.90 24.52 -1.92
C VAL A 26 6.81 25.46 -0.71
N SER A 27 6.71 26.76 -0.98
CA SER A 27 6.51 27.80 0.04
C SER A 27 5.07 27.93 0.51
N ASN A 28 4.09 27.42 -0.26
CA ASN A 28 2.67 27.50 0.07
C ASN A 28 2.26 26.39 1.04
N GLU A 29 1.71 26.76 2.20
CA GLU A 29 1.22 25.81 3.22
C GLU A 29 0.09 24.91 2.69
N ASP A 30 -0.80 25.45 1.84
CA ASP A 30 -1.87 24.68 1.19
C ASP A 30 -1.33 23.58 0.26
N GLY A 31 -0.22 23.85 -0.43
CA GLY A 31 0.45 22.88 -1.29
C GLY A 31 1.02 21.72 -0.48
N LYS A 32 1.67 22.03 0.64
CA LYS A 32 2.20 21.03 1.58
C LYS A 32 1.09 20.16 2.18
N MET A 33 -0.04 20.77 2.56
CA MET A 33 -1.19 20.04 3.09
C MET A 33 -1.74 19.05 2.08
N LYS A 34 -1.93 19.48 0.81
CA LYS A 34 -2.40 18.60 -0.26
C LYS A 34 -1.43 17.43 -0.52
N LEU A 35 -0.13 17.69 -0.51
CA LEU A 35 0.88 16.65 -0.69
C LEU A 35 0.87 15.62 0.45
N ALA A 36 0.78 16.08 1.71
CA ALA A 36 0.70 15.19 2.87
C ALA A 36 -0.56 14.31 2.83
N VAL A 37 -1.72 14.90 2.52
CA VAL A 37 -2.99 14.15 2.40
C VAL A 37 -2.94 13.14 1.25
N THR A 38 -2.41 13.54 0.09
CA THR A 38 -2.27 12.66 -1.07
C THR A 38 -1.29 11.52 -0.78
N GLY A 39 -0.16 11.80 -0.13
CA GLY A 39 0.81 10.80 0.30
C GLY A 39 0.20 9.77 1.25
N GLY A 40 -0.54 10.22 2.27
CA GLY A 40 -1.25 9.33 3.18
C GLY A 40 -2.29 8.45 2.49
N PHE A 41 -3.09 9.03 1.57
CA PHE A 41 -4.07 8.28 0.79
C PHE A 41 -3.42 7.18 -0.05
N LEU A 42 -2.31 7.49 -0.75
CA LEU A 42 -1.56 6.51 -1.53
C LEU A 42 -0.96 5.40 -0.66
N PHE A 43 -0.54 5.72 0.56
CA PHE A 43 -0.01 4.73 1.52
C PHE A 43 -1.10 3.75 1.97
N ILE A 44 -2.31 4.25 2.27
CA ILE A 44 -3.46 3.41 2.62
C ILE A 44 -3.85 2.51 1.44
N LEU A 45 -3.92 3.07 0.22
CA LEU A 45 -4.26 2.31 -0.98
C LEU A 45 -3.22 1.20 -1.26
N GLY A 46 -1.93 1.52 -1.12
CA GLY A 46 -0.84 0.57 -1.27
C GLY A 46 -0.89 -0.57 -0.24
N GLY A 47 -1.17 -0.23 1.02
CA GLY A 47 -1.31 -1.21 2.11
C GLY A 47 -2.54 -2.12 1.94
N LEU A 48 -3.69 -1.57 1.52
CA LEU A 48 -4.88 -2.37 1.22
C LEU A 48 -4.62 -3.35 0.07
N CYS A 49 -3.90 -2.92 -0.97
CA CYS A 49 -3.56 -3.78 -2.10
C CYS A 49 -2.69 -4.99 -1.68
N SER A 50 -1.70 -4.79 -0.79
CA SER A 50 -0.88 -5.90 -0.29
C SER A 50 -1.68 -6.82 0.64
N MET A 51 -2.53 -6.26 1.50
CA MET A 51 -3.41 -7.04 2.38
C MET A 51 -4.34 -7.97 1.58
N VAL A 52 -5.01 -7.43 0.55
CA VAL A 52 -5.90 -8.24 -0.31
C VAL A 52 -5.13 -9.36 -1.00
N ALA A 53 -3.92 -9.11 -1.51
CA ALA A 53 -3.11 -10.12 -2.18
C ALA A 53 -2.74 -11.29 -1.23
N VAL A 54 -2.37 -10.98 0.02
CA VAL A 54 -2.02 -12.00 1.02
C VAL A 54 -3.26 -12.74 1.49
N SER A 55 -4.36 -12.03 1.77
CA SER A 55 -5.63 -12.65 2.18
C SER A 55 -6.17 -13.59 1.12
N TRP A 56 -6.06 -13.23 -0.16
CA TRP A 56 -6.47 -14.09 -1.27
C TRP A 56 -5.65 -15.39 -1.33
N TYR A 57 -4.33 -15.27 -1.21
CA TYR A 57 -3.45 -16.43 -1.19
C TYR A 57 -3.77 -17.37 0.00
N ALA A 58 -3.93 -16.81 1.20
CA ALA A 58 -4.29 -17.58 2.39
C ALA A 58 -5.65 -18.28 2.27
N ALA A 59 -6.66 -17.59 1.71
CA ALA A 59 -7.98 -18.17 1.47
C ALA A 59 -7.92 -19.32 0.47
N MET A 60 -7.12 -19.18 -0.59
CA MET A 60 -6.92 -20.25 -1.57
C MET A 60 -6.29 -21.48 -0.92
N ILE A 61 -5.20 -21.32 -0.15
CA ILE A 61 -4.56 -22.44 0.55
C ILE A 61 -5.51 -23.12 1.53
N THR A 62 -6.30 -22.33 2.26
CA THR A 62 -7.29 -22.85 3.20
C THR A 62 -8.38 -23.65 2.46
N ALA A 63 -8.87 -23.14 1.34
CA ALA A 63 -9.83 -23.85 0.50
C ALA A 63 -9.24 -25.17 -0.03
N GLN A 64 -8.00 -25.18 -0.54
CA GLN A 64 -7.34 -26.41 -0.99
C GLN A 64 -7.17 -27.42 0.16
N PHE A 65 -6.90 -26.96 1.38
CA PHE A 65 -6.72 -27.84 2.54
C PHE A 65 -8.01 -28.55 2.97
N PHE A 66 -9.16 -27.90 2.82
CA PHE A 66 -10.46 -28.45 3.17
C PHE A 66 -11.19 -29.12 2.00
N ASP A 67 -10.63 -29.09 0.78
CA ASP A 67 -11.26 -29.69 -0.39
C ASP A 67 -10.98 -31.20 -0.44
N PRO A 68 -12.01 -32.07 -0.28
CA PRO A 68 -11.82 -33.51 -0.23
C PRO A 68 -11.38 -34.13 -1.56
N LEU A 69 -11.48 -33.39 -2.67
CA LEU A 69 -11.02 -33.79 -4.00
C LEU A 69 -9.66 -33.18 -4.38
N TYR A 70 -8.99 -32.48 -3.45
CA TYR A 70 -7.65 -31.95 -3.73
C TYR A 70 -6.63 -33.09 -3.89
N ALA A 71 -6.17 -33.29 -5.11
CA ALA A 71 -5.23 -34.36 -5.49
C ALA A 71 -3.76 -34.12 -5.04
N GLY A 72 -3.52 -33.10 -4.20
CA GLY A 72 -2.19 -32.79 -3.64
C GLY A 72 -1.85 -33.68 -2.44
N THR A 73 -0.54 -33.89 -2.19
CA THR A 73 -0.04 -34.69 -1.08
C THR A 73 -0.47 -34.13 0.28
N LYS A 74 -1.23 -34.94 1.04
CA LYS A 74 -1.53 -34.74 2.46
C LYS A 74 -0.27 -34.66 3.32
#